data_AF-A0A662CU77-F1
#
_entry.id   AF-A0A662CU77-F1
#
_cell.length_a   1.000
_cell.length_b   1.000
_cell.length_c   1.000
_cell.angle_alpha   90.00
_cell.angle_beta   90.00
_cell.angle_gamma   90.00
#
_symmetry.space_group_name_H-M   'P 1'
#
loop_
_entity.id
_entity.type
_entity.pdbx_description
1 polymer ?
#
loop_
_entity_poly.entity_id
_entity_poly.type
_entity_poly.pdbx_seq_one_letter_code
_entity_poly.pdbx_strand_id
1 'polypeptide(L)'
;MEKFRDQHIIDSIRRRDDVAFKYLQVKFQDSIRLMVSEMGGSPEDAKDVFSEGLIALICLVDREDFVLNCKLGTLVYALCKKTWKQHLEKQVAVRNYHVRKIDSSPDWDFTEETDQQLYQEIFWECFKQLEEVCQEILEGY
;
A
#
# COMPACT_ATOMS: atom_id res chain seq x y z
N MET A 1 -35.10 4.79 0.73
CA MET A 1 -34.72 3.86 -0.36
C MET A 1 -33.21 3.67 -0.50
N GLU A 2 -32.36 4.68 -0.22
CA GLU A 2 -30.88 4.57 -0.39
C GLU A 2 -30.19 3.63 0.62
N LYS A 3 -30.59 3.62 1.91
CA LYS A 3 -30.02 2.71 2.94
C LYS A 3 -30.14 1.21 2.62
N PHE A 4 -31.25 0.79 2.03
CA PHE A 4 -31.46 -0.61 1.63
C PHE A 4 -30.53 -1.03 0.49
N ARG A 5 -30.18 -0.08 -0.40
CA ARG A 5 -29.23 -0.32 -1.49
C ARG A 5 -27.80 -0.41 -0.97
N ASP A 6 -27.41 0.44 -0.01
CA ASP A 6 -26.07 0.39 0.60
C ASP A 6 -25.85 -0.91 1.39
N GLN A 7 -26.84 -1.36 2.17
CA GLN A 7 -26.75 -2.64 2.90
C GLN A 7 -26.61 -3.84 1.95
N HIS A 8 -27.40 -3.86 0.87
CA HIS A 8 -27.28 -4.91 -0.15
C HIS A 8 -25.87 -4.94 -0.77
N ILE A 9 -25.27 -3.77 -1.02
CA ILE A 9 -23.90 -3.70 -1.55
C ILE A 9 -22.88 -4.23 -0.53
N ILE A 10 -23.05 -3.91 0.75
CA ILE A 10 -22.20 -4.46 1.83
C ILE A 10 -22.29 -5.99 1.88
N ASP A 11 -23.50 -6.56 1.81
CA ASP A 11 -23.68 -8.01 1.78
C ASP A 11 -23.02 -8.65 0.56
N SER A 12 -23.13 -8.02 -0.62
CA SER A 12 -22.43 -8.46 -1.83
C SER A 12 -20.91 -8.41 -1.67
N ILE A 13 -20.35 -7.38 -1.03
CA ILE A 13 -18.91 -7.27 -0.73
C ILE A 13 -18.46 -8.38 0.23
N ARG A 14 -19.27 -8.69 1.25
CA ARG A 14 -18.99 -9.78 2.19
C ARG A 14 -18.93 -11.14 1.48
N ARG A 15 -19.76 -11.33 0.45
CA ARG A 15 -19.76 -12.52 -0.42
C ARG A 15 -18.69 -12.52 -1.51
N ARG A 16 -17.87 -11.47 -1.58
CA ARG A 16 -16.85 -11.27 -2.63
C ARG A 16 -17.41 -11.26 -4.04
N ASP A 17 -18.59 -10.68 -4.22
CA ASP A 17 -19.22 -10.54 -5.53
C ASP A 17 -18.53 -9.46 -6.39
N ASP A 18 -17.96 -9.87 -7.53
CA ASP A 18 -17.33 -9.00 -8.52
C ASP A 18 -18.22 -7.83 -8.98
N VAL A 19 -19.54 -8.02 -9.02
CA VAL A 19 -20.47 -6.97 -9.46
C VAL A 19 -20.46 -5.79 -8.50
N ALA A 20 -20.33 -6.05 -7.19
CA ALA A 20 -20.26 -5.00 -6.19
C ALA A 20 -18.95 -4.20 -6.31
N PHE A 21 -17.82 -4.88 -6.56
CA PHE A 21 -16.53 -4.20 -6.75
C PHE A 21 -16.53 -3.32 -8.00
N LYS A 22 -17.05 -3.84 -9.13
CA LYS A 22 -17.21 -3.04 -10.36
C LYS A 22 -18.10 -1.82 -10.13
N TYR A 23 -19.19 -1.97 -9.36
CA TYR A 23 -20.05 -0.86 -9.00
C TYR A 23 -19.30 0.21 -8.19
N LEU A 24 -18.56 -0.19 -7.15
CA LEU A 24 -17.77 0.73 -6.34
C LEU A 24 -16.74 1.47 -7.19
N GLN A 25 -16.06 0.75 -8.08
CA GLN A 25 -15.06 1.31 -8.96
C GLN A 25 -15.67 2.40 -9.86
N VAL A 26 -16.70 2.07 -10.65
CA VAL A 26 -17.34 3.04 -11.56
C VAL A 26 -17.91 4.23 -10.79
N LYS A 27 -18.44 4.02 -9.59
CA LYS A 27 -19.10 5.08 -8.82
C LYS A 27 -18.14 6.03 -8.11
N PHE A 28 -17.02 5.53 -7.59
CA PHE A 28 -16.18 6.29 -6.65
C PHE A 28 -14.79 6.61 -7.19
N GLN A 29 -14.29 5.90 -8.22
CA GLN A 29 -12.92 6.06 -8.71
C GLN A 29 -12.59 7.50 -9.14
N ASP A 30 -13.48 8.20 -9.85
CA ASP A 30 -13.23 9.60 -10.24
C ASP A 30 -13.17 10.55 -9.04
N SER A 31 -14.01 10.33 -8.02
CA SER A 31 -14.00 11.13 -6.79
C SER A 31 -12.71 10.93 -6.00
N ILE A 32 -12.19 9.69 -5.96
CA ILE A 32 -10.91 9.38 -5.30
C ILE A 32 -9.74 9.94 -6.11
N ARG A 33 -9.78 9.84 -7.45
CA ARG A 33 -8.77 10.45 -8.32
C ARG A 33 -8.65 11.95 -8.10
N LEU A 34 -9.79 12.65 -8.02
CA LEU A 34 -9.80 14.08 -7.71
C LEU A 34 -9.20 14.36 -6.33
N MET A 35 -9.63 13.63 -5.30
CA MET A 35 -9.12 13.80 -3.93
C MET A 35 -7.60 13.60 -3.82
N VAL A 36 -7.05 12.58 -4.48
CA VAL A 36 -5.61 12.32 -4.49
C VAL A 36 -4.87 13.40 -5.29
N SER A 37 -5.40 13.80 -6.46
CA SER A 37 -4.82 14.88 -7.26
C SER A 37 -4.78 16.22 -6.52
N GLU A 38 -5.84 16.57 -5.79
CA GLU A 38 -5.90 17.81 -5.00
C GLU A 38 -4.87 17.82 -3.86
N MET A 39 -4.48 16.63 -3.40
CA MET A 39 -3.46 16.42 -2.37
C MET A 39 -2.07 16.16 -2.97
N GLY A 40 -1.87 16.43 -4.25
CA GLY A 40 -0.57 16.36 -4.94
C GLY A 40 -0.13 14.97 -5.39
N GLY A 41 -1.02 13.98 -5.39
CA GLY A 41 -0.73 12.64 -5.89
C GLY A 41 -0.98 12.47 -7.39
N SER A 42 -0.44 11.40 -7.95
CA SER A 42 -0.58 11.03 -9.35
C SER A 42 -1.86 10.21 -9.63
N PRO A 43 -2.26 10.05 -10.90
CA PRO A 43 -3.33 9.12 -11.27
C PRO A 43 -3.02 7.65 -10.92
N GLU A 44 -1.74 7.27 -10.81
CA GLU A 44 -1.32 5.92 -10.40
C GLU A 44 -1.50 5.76 -8.89
N ASP A 45 -1.06 6.74 -8.10
CA ASP A 45 -1.31 6.78 -6.65
C ASP A 45 -2.80 6.68 -6.34
N ALA A 46 -3.65 7.32 -7.15
CA ALA A 46 -5.09 7.24 -6.98
C ALA A 46 -5.66 5.83 -7.16
N LYS A 47 -5.10 5.02 -8.07
CA LYS A 47 -5.50 3.62 -8.27
C LYS A 47 -5.05 2.76 -7.09
N ASP A 48 -3.84 3.00 -6.58
CA ASP A 48 -3.29 2.26 -5.45
C ASP A 48 -4.08 2.56 -4.17
N VAL A 49 -4.30 3.85 -3.89
CA VAL A 49 -5.13 4.32 -2.78
C VAL A 49 -6.55 3.73 -2.84
N PHE A 50 -7.16 3.68 -4.02
CA PHE A 50 -8.49 3.09 -4.17
C PHE A 50 -8.48 1.59 -3.89
N SER A 51 -7.50 0.87 -4.42
CA SER A 51 -7.36 -0.58 -4.22
C SER A 51 -7.12 -0.93 -2.74
N GLU A 52 -6.21 -0.22 -2.09
CA GLU A 52 -5.97 -0.33 -0.65
C GLU A 52 -7.19 0.04 0.18
N GLY A 53 -7.92 1.09 -0.23
CA GLY A 53 -9.18 1.50 0.39
C GLY A 53 -10.27 0.43 0.30
N LEU A 54 -10.35 -0.29 -0.83
CA LEU A 54 -11.25 -1.43 -1.00
C LEU A 54 -10.86 -2.62 -0.12
N ILE A 55 -9.56 -2.92 -0.02
CA ILE A 55 -9.06 -3.96 0.90
C ILE A 55 -9.43 -3.60 2.34
N ALA A 56 -9.21 -2.35 2.75
CA ALA A 56 -9.59 -1.86 4.07
C ALA A 56 -11.11 -1.95 4.31
N LEU A 57 -11.93 -1.66 3.29
CA LEU A 57 -13.38 -1.81 3.35
C LEU A 57 -13.78 -3.28 3.57
N ILE A 58 -13.17 -4.21 2.84
CA ILE A 58 -13.42 -5.64 2.98
C ILE A 58 -13.09 -6.10 4.40
N CYS A 59 -11.88 -5.79 4.89
CA CYS A 59 -11.44 -6.16 6.24
C CYS A 59 -12.32 -5.53 7.33
N LEU A 60 -12.91 -4.36 7.07
CA LEU A 60 -13.84 -3.71 7.98
C LEU A 60 -15.21 -4.41 7.98
N VAL A 61 -15.73 -4.77 6.80
CA VAL A 61 -17.03 -5.44 6.63
C VAL A 61 -17.02 -6.87 7.18
N ASP A 62 -15.88 -7.57 7.11
CA ASP A 62 -15.78 -8.93 7.63
C ASP A 62 -15.77 -9.01 9.16
N ARG A 63 -15.64 -7.88 9.87
CA ARG A 63 -15.74 -7.88 11.33
C ARG A 63 -17.16 -8.21 11.78
N GLU A 64 -17.28 -9.06 12.79
CA GLU A 64 -18.56 -9.50 13.33
C GLU A 64 -19.39 -8.34 13.91
N ASP A 65 -18.73 -7.30 14.42
CA ASP A 65 -19.33 -6.11 15.03
C ASP A 65 -19.56 -4.96 14.03
N PHE A 66 -19.27 -5.15 12.74
CA PHE A 66 -19.41 -4.08 11.76
C PHE A 66 -20.87 -3.71 11.51
N VAL A 67 -21.18 -2.42 11.74
CA VAL A 67 -22.47 -1.82 11.40
C VAL A 67 -22.24 -0.57 10.56
N LEU A 68 -22.82 -0.54 9.36
CA LEU A 68 -22.79 0.63 8.50
C LEU A 68 -23.71 1.75 9.06
N ASN A 69 -23.09 2.74 9.72
CA ASN A 69 -23.80 3.87 10.33
C ASN A 69 -23.90 5.12 9.43
N CYS A 70 -23.16 5.14 8.32
CA CYS A 70 -23.12 6.25 7.37
C CYS A 70 -23.44 5.77 5.94
N LYS A 71 -23.52 6.69 4.97
CA LYS A 71 -23.64 6.30 3.56
C LYS A 71 -22.38 5.55 3.12
N LEU A 72 -22.54 4.52 2.29
CA LEU A 72 -21.41 3.71 1.80
C LEU A 72 -20.34 4.58 1.12
N GLY A 73 -20.74 5.56 0.32
CA GLY A 73 -19.81 6.48 -0.34
C GLY A 73 -18.97 7.31 0.63
N THR A 74 -19.55 7.71 1.78
CA THR A 74 -18.81 8.43 2.83
C THR A 74 -17.77 7.52 3.47
N LEU A 75 -18.11 6.26 3.72
CA LEU A 75 -17.17 5.28 4.27
C LEU A 75 -16.00 5.03 3.31
N VAL A 76 -16.30 4.75 2.03
CA VAL A 76 -15.28 4.51 0.99
C VAL A 76 -14.33 5.70 0.87
N TYR A 77 -14.88 6.91 0.79
CA TYR A 77 -14.07 8.13 0.73
C TYR A 77 -13.20 8.31 1.96
N ALA A 78 -13.74 8.09 3.16
CA ALA A 78 -13.00 8.21 4.41
C ALA A 78 -11.85 7.20 4.51
N LEU A 79 -12.07 5.95 4.07
CA LEU A 79 -11.04 4.91 4.03
C LEU A 79 -9.91 5.31 3.06
N CYS A 80 -10.24 5.68 1.82
CA CYS A 80 -9.25 6.09 0.83
C CYS A 80 -8.46 7.33 1.29
N LYS A 81 -9.14 8.33 1.86
CA LYS A 81 -8.48 9.54 2.38
C LYS A 81 -7.53 9.22 3.54
N LYS A 82 -7.92 8.30 4.42
CA LYS A 82 -7.05 7.83 5.52
C LYS A 82 -5.81 7.13 4.95
N THR A 83 -5.99 6.24 3.99
CA THR A 83 -4.90 5.54 3.29
C THR A 83 -3.93 6.54 2.66
N TRP A 84 -4.42 7.53 1.91
CA TRP A 84 -3.55 8.55 1.31
C TRP A 84 -2.80 9.39 2.35
N LYS A 85 -3.46 9.77 3.45
CA LYS A 85 -2.78 10.47 4.56
C LYS A 85 -1.64 9.64 5.13
N GLN A 86 -1.84 8.34 5.30
CA GLN A 86 -0.79 7.43 5.77
C GLN A 86 0.38 7.33 4.78
N HIS A 87 0.10 7.33 3.48
CA HIS A 87 1.13 7.41 2.44
C HIS A 87 1.96 8.69 2.55
N LEU A 88 1.30 9.85 2.68
CA LEU A 88 1.98 11.13 2.86
C LEU A 88 2.82 11.17 4.15
N GLU A 89 2.29 10.65 5.26
CA GLU A 89 3.02 10.56 6.53
C GLU A 89 4.28 9.69 6.40
N LYS A 90 4.19 8.56 5.71
CA LYS A 90 5.34 7.69 5.41
C LYS A 90 6.39 8.39 4.54
N GLN A 91 5.97 9.09 3.48
CA GLN A 91 6.90 9.86 2.63
C GLN A 91 7.64 10.93 3.42
N VAL A 92 6.93 11.66 4.29
CA VAL A 92 7.55 12.66 5.18
C VAL A 92 8.53 11.99 6.15
N ALA A 93 8.18 10.84 6.73
CA ALA A 93 9.05 10.11 7.64
C ALA A 93 10.34 9.64 6.94
N VAL A 94 10.24 9.09 5.72
CA VAL A 94 11.39 8.67 4.90
C VAL A 94 12.26 9.88 4.55
N ARG A 95 11.65 10.99 4.10
CA ARG A 95 12.39 12.22 3.82
C ARG A 95 13.13 12.74 5.06
N ASN A 96 12.47 12.77 6.22
CA ASN A 96 13.08 13.23 7.46
C ASN A 96 14.21 12.29 7.93
N TYR A 97 14.07 10.98 7.70
CA TYR A 97 15.13 10.01 7.93
C TYR A 97 16.34 10.27 7.02
N HIS A 98 16.10 10.51 5.72
CA HIS A 98 17.15 10.87 4.76
C HIS A 98 17.86 12.17 5.16
N VAL A 99 17.12 13.22 5.50
CA VAL A 99 17.70 14.51 5.96
C VAL A 99 18.55 14.32 7.21
N ARG A 100 18.08 13.56 8.21
CA ARG A 100 18.88 13.25 9.41
C ARG A 100 20.14 12.44 9.09
N LYS A 101 20.08 11.52 8.12
CA LYS A 101 21.25 10.75 7.67
C LYS A 101 22.29 11.64 6.99
N ILE A 102 21.83 12.60 6.17
CA ILE A 102 22.67 13.60 5.47
C ILE A 102 23.32 14.57 6.47
N ASP A 103 22.59 15.06 7.48
CA ASP A 103 23.15 15.94 8.52
C ASP A 103 24.07 15.20 9.52
N SER A 104 24.02 13.86 9.57
CA SER A 104 24.81 13.04 10.50
C SER A 104 26.02 12.36 9.86
N SER A 105 26.26 12.53 8.55
CA SER A 105 27.46 12.00 7.90
C SER A 105 28.57 13.06 7.89
N PRO A 106 29.74 12.85 8.54
CA PRO A 106 30.95 13.47 8.05
C PRO A 106 31.17 12.96 6.63
N ASP A 107 31.43 13.88 5.71
CA ASP A 107 31.72 13.70 4.27
C ASP A 107 32.33 12.32 3.97
N TRP A 108 31.47 11.33 3.70
CA TRP A 108 31.85 10.02 3.19
C TRP A 108 30.98 9.78 1.97
N ASP A 109 31.62 9.96 0.83
CA ASP A 109 31.08 9.78 -0.51
C ASP A 109 30.59 8.33 -0.66
N PHE A 110 29.26 8.14 -0.69
CA PHE A 110 28.66 6.84 -1.04
C PHE A 110 28.70 6.69 -2.56
N THR A 111 29.77 6.09 -3.08
CA THR A 111 29.86 5.68 -4.49
C THR A 111 29.25 4.28 -4.69
N GLU A 112 28.78 4.00 -5.91
CA GLU A 112 28.22 2.69 -6.32
C GLU A 112 29.13 1.49 -5.99
N GLU A 113 30.45 1.71 -5.90
CA GLU A 113 31.42 0.68 -5.50
C GLU A 113 31.24 0.21 -4.05
N THR A 114 30.83 1.09 -3.13
CA THR A 114 30.63 0.75 -1.72
C THR A 114 29.37 -0.10 -1.52
N ASP A 115 28.30 0.21 -2.27
CA ASP A 115 27.08 -0.60 -2.26
C ASP A 115 27.32 -1.99 -2.88
N GLN A 116 28.19 -2.09 -3.88
CA GLN A 116 28.54 -3.36 -4.50
C GLN A 116 29.34 -4.27 -3.55
N GLN A 117 30.24 -3.70 -2.74
CA GLN A 117 30.98 -4.43 -1.71
C GLN A 117 30.06 -4.93 -0.60
N LEU A 118 29.17 -4.07 -0.10
CA LEU A 118 28.20 -4.45 0.93
C LEU A 118 27.25 -5.55 0.43
N TYR A 119 26.81 -5.46 -0.83
CA TYR A 119 25.97 -6.48 -1.44
C TYR A 119 26.71 -7.82 -1.59
N GLN A 120 28.00 -7.80 -1.97
CA GLN A 120 28.83 -9.00 -2.04
C GLN A 120 29.04 -9.65 -0.67
N GLU A 121 29.25 -8.85 0.38
CA GLU A 121 29.42 -9.36 1.75
C GLU A 121 28.13 -10.05 2.23
N ILE A 122 26.98 -9.39 2.10
CA ILE A 122 25.68 -9.95 2.50
C ILE A 122 25.37 -11.22 1.68
N PHE A 123 25.65 -11.21 0.38
CA PHE A 123 25.48 -12.37 -0.48
C PHE A 123 26.33 -13.56 0.01
N TRP A 124 27.62 -13.36 0.28
CA TRP A 124 28.51 -14.42 0.73
C TRP A 124 28.19 -14.94 2.13
N GLU A 125 27.71 -14.07 3.03
CA GLU A 125 27.22 -14.50 4.35
C GLU A 125 25.97 -15.37 4.24
N CYS A 126 25.03 -14.99 3.37
CA CYS A 126 23.85 -15.82 3.11
C CYS A 126 24.24 -17.13 2.44
N PHE A 127 25.16 -17.09 1.46
CA PHE A 127 25.62 -18.25 0.69
C PHE A 127 26.21 -19.34 1.60
N LYS A 128 27.05 -18.94 2.57
CA LYS A 128 27.67 -19.85 3.54
C LYS A 128 26.69 -20.49 4.53
N GLN A 129 25.48 -19.95 4.65
CA GLN A 129 24.42 -20.49 5.51
C GLN A 129 23.53 -21.52 4.81
N LEU A 130 23.65 -21.70 3.48
CA LEU A 130 22.97 -22.78 2.77
C LEU A 130 23.65 -24.14 3.01
N GLU A 131 22.88 -25.22 2.90
CA GLU A 131 23.39 -26.60 2.96
C GLU A 131 24.30 -26.90 1.75
N GLU A 132 25.31 -27.77 1.92
CA GLU A 132 26.36 -28.08 0.90
C GLU A 132 25.77 -28.41 -0.48
N VAL A 133 24.67 -29.15 -0.53
CA VAL A 133 24.01 -29.54 -1.79
C VAL A 133 23.48 -28.34 -2.57
N CYS A 134 23.00 -27.30 -1.88
CA CYS A 134 22.53 -26.07 -2.51
C CYS A 134 23.69 -25.16 -2.96
N GLN A 135 24.83 -25.21 -2.25
CA GLN A 135 26.05 -24.49 -2.64
C GLN A 135 26.66 -25.08 -3.91
N GLU A 136 26.79 -26.40 -4.00
CA GLU A 136 27.34 -27.08 -5.19
C GLU A 136 26.50 -26.82 -6.46
N ILE A 137 25.18 -26.77 -6.34
CA ILE A 137 24.29 -26.48 -7.49
C ILE A 137 24.48 -25.03 -7.98
N LEU A 138 24.73 -24.09 -7.08
CA LEU A 138 24.90 -22.67 -7.41
C LEU A 138 26.32 -22.34 -7.92
N GLU A 139 27.34 -23.09 -7.51
CA GLU A 139 28.71 -22.97 -8.06
C GLU A 139 28.88 -23.68 -9.42
N GLY A 140 28.00 -24.63 -9.74
CA GLY A 140 28.05 -25.42 -10.97
C GLY A 140 27.47 -24.76 -12.23
N TYR A 141 27.14 -23.47 -12.22
CA TYR A 141 26.55 -22.74 -13.35
C TYR A 141 27.36 -21.50 -13.73
#